data_AF-A0A6H1Q9K4-F1
#
_entry.id   AF-A0A6H1Q9K4-F1
#
_cell.length_a   1.000
_cell.length_b   1.000
_cell.length_c   1.000
_cell.angle_alpha   90.00
_cell.angle_beta   90.00
_cell.angle_gamma   90.00
#
_symmetry.space_group_name_H-M   'P 1'
#
loop_
_entity.id
_entity.type
_entity.pdbx_description
1 polymer ?
#
loop_
_entity_poly.entity_id
_entity_poly.type
_entity_poly.pdbx_seq_one_letter_code
_entity_poly.pdbx_strand_id
1 'polypeptide(L)'
;MRHFFLRMKRMIQDDLGIPASVRAIVEAFPALKVHLREPAQSIAASSVVLWHEWGGAVHGSWPRLAAGEMLGWRNQGGQYGSFHLTREDLARLGCREVKEQWRCEIQDVEGLSASKSELRDFASLDDMVATNSRPMIEPMSLEKLDQNLAWSEIRILHREDPSDHFACYRWDGRLFLMNSGGSHHFAAARYIASRLRRSVPLQGRLKIYGLNSASVSSLVRDFEIFALRDEPMSYMAFHDAMRAYGAAYLHRRLPRPYEDSRAVFLPRDDIRSVRVAAVLHEWGFFDLGDHLQELARRNMAAFRLN
;
A
#
# COMPACT_ATOMS: atom_id res chain seq x y z
N MET A 1 42.19 -14.74 -14.25
CA MET A 1 42.93 -13.50 -13.91
C MET A 1 42.06 -12.23 -13.95
N ARG A 2 41.36 -11.89 -15.04
CA ARG A 2 40.57 -10.63 -15.15
C ARG A 2 39.54 -10.39 -14.03
N HIS A 3 38.76 -11.41 -13.65
CA HIS A 3 37.77 -11.30 -12.56
C HIS A 3 38.39 -11.04 -11.17
N PHE A 4 39.59 -11.55 -10.93
CA PHE A 4 40.31 -11.35 -9.66
C PHE A 4 40.74 -9.88 -9.51
N PHE A 5 41.35 -9.30 -10.55
CA PHE A 5 41.74 -7.88 -10.54
C PHE A 5 40.54 -6.93 -10.40
N LEU A 6 39.41 -7.24 -11.04
CA LEU A 6 38.17 -6.45 -10.88
C LEU A 6 37.63 -6.52 -9.45
N ARG A 7 37.66 -7.68 -8.81
CA ARG A 7 37.23 -7.84 -7.41
C ARG A 7 38.15 -7.08 -6.45
N MET A 8 39.47 -7.16 -6.65
CA MET A 8 40.45 -6.43 -5.83
C MET A 8 40.31 -4.91 -6.00
N LYS A 9 40.12 -4.43 -7.23
CA LYS A 9 39.86 -3.00 -7.50
C LYS A 9 38.63 -2.51 -6.75
N ARG A 10 37.51 -3.26 -6.81
CA ARG A 10 36.27 -2.89 -6.10
C ARG A 10 36.47 -2.84 -4.59
N MET A 11 37.17 -3.81 -4.01
CA MET A 11 37.48 -3.81 -2.59
C MET A 11 38.26 -2.56 -2.17
N ILE A 12 39.31 -2.19 -2.92
CA ILE A 12 40.08 -0.96 -2.66
C ILE A 12 39.19 0.28 -2.77
N GLN A 13 38.32 0.34 -3.77
CA GLN A 13 37.39 1.45 -3.94
C GLN A 13 36.40 1.53 -2.78
N ASP A 14 35.85 0.41 -2.34
CA ASP A 14 34.93 0.33 -1.21
C ASP A 14 35.60 0.78 0.10
N ASP A 15 36.87 0.40 0.33
CA ASP A 15 37.67 0.83 1.48
C ASP A 15 37.94 2.34 1.46
N LEU A 16 38.17 2.93 0.27
CA LEU A 16 38.23 4.37 0.05
C LEU A 16 36.85 5.05 0.15
N GLY A 17 35.80 4.27 0.41
CA GLY A 17 34.44 4.73 0.59
C GLY A 17 33.72 5.04 -0.72
N ILE A 18 34.22 4.61 -1.87
CA ILE A 18 33.52 4.66 -3.16
C ILE A 18 32.69 3.37 -3.26
N PRO A 19 31.35 3.43 -3.38
CA PRO A 19 30.47 2.24 -3.34
C PRO A 19 30.53 1.41 -4.63
N ALA A 20 31.70 0.86 -4.97
CA ALA A 20 31.98 0.17 -6.22
C ALA A 20 31.31 -1.20 -6.27
N SER A 21 31.24 -1.92 -5.14
CA SER A 21 30.49 -3.19 -5.07
C SER A 21 28.99 -2.98 -5.31
N VAL A 22 28.41 -1.93 -4.71
CA VAL A 22 26.99 -1.59 -4.90
C VAL A 22 26.71 -1.18 -6.34
N ARG A 23 27.54 -0.30 -6.93
CA ARG A 23 27.43 0.10 -8.34
C ARG A 23 27.44 -1.11 -9.28
N ALA A 24 28.34 -2.06 -9.05
CA ALA A 24 28.40 -3.26 -9.87
C ALA A 24 27.15 -4.15 -9.76
N ILE A 25 26.51 -4.21 -8.59
CA ILE A 25 25.29 -5.00 -8.41
C ILE A 25 24.08 -4.32 -9.04
N VAL A 26 23.91 -3.00 -8.87
CA VAL A 26 22.79 -2.29 -9.49
C VAL A 26 22.87 -2.33 -11.02
N GLU A 27 24.09 -2.35 -11.58
CA GLU A 27 24.32 -2.54 -13.02
C GLU A 27 24.03 -3.98 -13.47
N ALA A 28 24.50 -4.98 -12.72
CA ALA A 28 24.35 -6.38 -13.08
C ALA A 28 22.92 -6.92 -12.91
N PHE A 29 22.13 -6.33 -12.01
CA PHE A 29 20.78 -6.79 -11.67
C PHE A 29 19.73 -5.68 -11.88
N PRO A 30 19.41 -5.31 -13.13
CA PRO A 30 18.40 -4.30 -13.42
C PRO A 30 17.01 -4.67 -12.88
N ALA A 31 16.72 -5.96 -12.69
CA ALA A 31 15.47 -6.45 -12.09
C ALA A 31 15.28 -6.06 -10.62
N LEU A 32 16.36 -5.67 -9.92
CA LEU A 32 16.30 -5.15 -8.54
C LEU A 32 15.52 -3.83 -8.49
N LYS A 33 15.57 -3.04 -9.57
CA LYS A 33 14.84 -1.80 -9.73
C LYS A 33 13.36 -2.10 -9.95
N VAL A 34 12.52 -1.51 -9.11
CA VAL A 34 11.06 -1.58 -9.24
C VAL A 34 10.51 -0.20 -9.51
N HIS A 35 9.33 -0.14 -10.11
CA HIS A 35 8.51 1.06 -10.14
C HIS A 35 7.17 0.68 -9.54
N LEU A 36 6.82 1.28 -8.41
CA LEU A 36 5.53 1.05 -7.79
C LEU A 36 4.49 1.80 -8.61
N ARG A 37 3.77 1.07 -9.46
CA ARG A 37 2.64 1.62 -10.23
C ARG A 37 1.40 1.57 -9.36
N GLU A 38 0.56 2.60 -9.45
CA GLU A 38 -0.76 2.54 -8.84
C GLU A 38 -1.49 1.30 -9.36
N PRO A 39 -2.09 0.46 -8.49
CA PRO A 39 -2.81 -0.72 -8.91
C PRO A 39 -3.96 -0.35 -9.85
N ALA A 40 -4.32 -1.25 -10.75
CA ALA A 40 -5.50 -1.06 -11.59
C ALA A 40 -6.73 -0.84 -10.70
N GLN A 41 -7.42 0.28 -10.92
CA GLN A 41 -8.63 0.59 -10.19
C GLN A 41 -9.73 -0.39 -10.60
N SER A 42 -10.34 -1.03 -9.61
CA SER A 42 -11.53 -1.87 -9.76
C SER A 42 -12.48 -1.63 -8.59
N ILE A 43 -13.69 -2.19 -8.65
CA ILE A 43 -14.66 -2.08 -7.56
C ILE A 43 -14.25 -2.86 -6.29
N ALA A 44 -13.15 -3.61 -6.32
CA ALA A 44 -12.67 -4.33 -5.14
C ALA A 44 -11.96 -3.38 -4.16
N ALA A 45 -12.42 -3.32 -2.91
CA ALA A 45 -11.69 -2.63 -1.84
C ALA A 45 -10.26 -3.18 -1.66
N SER A 46 -10.05 -4.47 -1.97
CA SER A 46 -8.74 -5.13 -1.95
C SER A 46 -7.81 -4.71 -3.11
N SER A 47 -8.25 -3.84 -4.02
CA SER A 47 -7.40 -3.21 -5.03
C SER A 47 -6.60 -2.03 -4.48
N VAL A 48 -7.02 -1.46 -3.35
CA VAL A 48 -6.36 -0.31 -2.73
C VAL A 48 -5.11 -0.75 -1.97
N VAL A 49 -4.00 -0.02 -2.15
CA VAL A 49 -2.77 -0.25 -1.40
C VAL A 49 -2.97 0.10 0.07
N LEU A 50 -2.62 -0.83 0.97
CA LEU A 50 -2.88 -0.67 2.41
C LEU A 50 -1.73 0.05 3.15
N TRP A 51 -1.39 1.26 2.69
CA TRP A 51 -0.27 2.02 3.28
C TRP A 51 -0.44 2.31 4.78
N HIS A 52 -1.67 2.54 5.24
CA HIS A 52 -1.97 2.78 6.66
C HIS A 52 -1.67 1.58 7.57
N GLU A 53 -1.59 0.35 7.04
CA GLU A 53 -1.26 -0.84 7.82
C GLU A 53 0.22 -1.19 7.76
N TRP A 54 0.99 -0.56 6.86
CA TRP A 54 2.35 -0.98 6.54
C TRP A 54 3.28 -1.00 7.76
N GLY A 55 3.11 -0.05 8.67
CA GLY A 55 3.85 0.04 9.93
C GLY A 55 3.36 -0.87 11.05
N GLY A 56 2.27 -1.61 10.86
CA GLY A 56 1.65 -2.47 11.88
C GLY A 56 2.48 -3.72 12.22
N ALA A 57 1.98 -4.58 13.11
CA ALA A 57 2.67 -5.83 13.41
C ALA A 57 2.49 -6.88 12.29
N VAL A 58 3.53 -7.67 12.03
CA VAL A 58 3.54 -8.75 11.04
C VAL A 58 3.51 -10.09 11.78
N HIS A 59 2.34 -10.74 11.82
CA HIS A 59 2.13 -11.98 12.57
C HIS A 59 2.14 -13.25 11.70
N GLY A 60 1.89 -13.13 10.40
CA GLY A 60 1.67 -14.26 9.47
C GLY A 60 2.86 -14.67 8.61
N SER A 61 3.99 -13.95 8.68
CA SER A 61 5.19 -14.25 7.91
C SER A 61 6.46 -14.04 8.73
N TRP A 62 7.53 -14.74 8.37
CA TRP A 62 8.86 -14.53 8.94
C TRP A 62 9.60 -13.41 8.16
N PRO A 63 10.34 -12.52 8.83
CA PRO A 63 10.42 -12.36 10.28
C PRO A 63 9.12 -11.78 10.86
N ARG A 64 8.73 -12.27 12.04
CA ARG A 64 7.65 -11.64 12.81
C ARG A 64 8.18 -10.33 13.37
N LEU A 65 7.53 -9.23 13.03
CA LEU A 65 7.93 -7.89 13.43
C LEU A 65 6.81 -7.26 14.24
N ALA A 66 7.15 -6.63 15.35
CA ALA A 66 6.25 -5.74 16.07
C ALA A 66 5.92 -4.50 15.22
N ALA A 67 4.91 -3.73 15.66
CA ALA A 67 4.59 -2.45 15.02
C ALA A 67 5.81 -1.51 15.06
N GLY A 68 6.13 -0.92 13.92
CA GLY A 68 7.28 -0.03 13.74
C GLY A 68 8.65 -0.70 13.74
N GLU A 69 8.72 -2.02 13.89
CA GLU A 69 9.98 -2.75 13.92
C GLU A 69 10.52 -3.00 12.51
N MET A 70 11.84 -2.85 12.35
CA MET A 70 12.56 -3.15 11.12
C MET A 70 13.77 -4.02 11.42
N LEU A 71 14.08 -4.93 10.51
CA LEU A 71 15.32 -5.68 10.52
C LEU A 71 16.35 -4.93 9.67
N GLY A 72 17.57 -4.82 10.17
CA GLY A 72 18.66 -4.16 9.47
C GLY A 72 19.98 -4.85 9.67
N TRP A 73 20.99 -4.36 8.95
CA TRP A 73 22.36 -4.85 8.99
C TRP A 73 23.30 -3.66 9.04
N ARG A 74 24.36 -3.78 9.85
CA ARG A 74 25.40 -2.75 9.97
C ARG A 74 26.71 -3.37 10.41
N ASN A 75 27.80 -2.62 10.26
CA ASN A 75 29.07 -2.99 10.88
C ASN A 75 29.03 -2.66 12.38
N GLN A 76 29.29 -3.66 13.23
CA GLN A 76 29.40 -3.53 14.68
C GLN A 76 30.75 -4.12 15.09
N GLY A 77 31.71 -3.26 15.44
CA GLY A 77 33.02 -3.71 15.92
C GLY A 77 33.82 -4.55 14.91
N GLY A 78 33.70 -4.26 13.61
CA GLY A 78 34.39 -4.99 12.54
C GLY A 78 33.62 -6.19 11.99
N GLN A 79 32.50 -6.56 12.61
CA GLN A 79 31.61 -7.61 12.11
C GLN A 79 30.34 -7.00 11.51
N TYR A 80 30.01 -7.40 10.28
CA TYR A 80 28.73 -7.06 9.67
C TYR A 80 27.64 -8.01 10.18
N GLY A 81 26.68 -7.48 10.92
CA GLY A 81 25.66 -8.26 11.62
C GLY A 81 24.27 -7.63 11.59
N SER A 82 23.26 -8.47 11.81
CA SER A 82 21.86 -8.05 11.86
C SER A 82 21.51 -7.33 13.16
N PHE A 83 20.57 -6.40 13.11
CA PHE A 83 20.01 -5.72 14.27
C PHE A 83 18.54 -5.36 14.02
N HIS A 84 17.80 -5.13 15.11
CA HIS A 84 16.43 -4.65 15.04
C HIS A 84 16.38 -3.18 15.46
N LEU A 85 15.48 -2.42 14.84
CA LEU A 85 15.17 -1.04 15.22
C LEU A 85 13.67 -0.85 15.26
N THR A 86 13.16 -0.34 16.36
CA THR A 86 11.75 0.03 16.49
C THR A 86 11.60 1.54 16.35
N ARG A 87 10.67 1.94 15.48
CA ARG A 87 10.40 3.33 15.13
C ARG A 87 8.93 3.64 15.38
N GLU A 88 8.65 4.53 16.32
CA GLU A 88 7.28 4.92 16.68
C GLU A 88 6.57 5.64 15.53
N ASP A 89 7.30 6.44 14.75
CA ASP A 89 6.80 7.08 13.54
C ASP A 89 6.42 6.06 12.45
N LEU A 90 7.19 4.98 12.28
CA LEU A 90 6.76 3.88 11.42
C LEU A 90 5.51 3.18 11.98
N ALA A 91 5.46 2.89 13.29
CA ALA A 91 4.28 2.27 13.91
C ALA A 91 3.01 3.11 13.76
N ARG A 92 3.16 4.44 13.76
CA ARG A 92 2.09 5.44 13.58
C ARG A 92 2.05 6.03 12.18
N LEU A 93 2.54 5.30 11.17
CA LEU A 93 2.53 5.78 9.80
C LEU A 93 1.09 5.97 9.29
N GLY A 94 0.21 5.01 9.57
CA GLY A 94 -1.21 5.10 9.28
C GLY A 94 -1.97 5.87 10.34
N CYS A 95 -2.95 6.64 9.91
CA CYS A 95 -3.97 7.24 10.78
C CYS A 95 -5.37 6.79 10.36
N ARG A 96 -6.29 6.73 11.32
CA ARG A 96 -7.68 6.36 11.12
C ARG A 96 -8.59 7.35 11.83
N GLU A 97 -9.50 7.94 11.08
CA GLU A 97 -10.63 8.73 11.59
C GLU A 97 -11.91 7.90 11.45
N VAL A 98 -12.80 8.02 12.43
CA VAL A 98 -14.10 7.34 12.43
C VAL A 98 -15.20 8.37 12.60
N LYS A 99 -16.15 8.38 11.68
CA LYS A 99 -17.39 9.16 11.78
C LYS A 99 -18.54 8.20 12.01
N GLU A 100 -19.16 8.30 13.19
CA GLU A 100 -20.38 7.55 13.49
C GLU A 100 -21.59 8.23 12.84
N GLN A 101 -22.60 7.43 12.48
CA GLN A 101 -23.84 7.92 11.86
C GLN A 101 -23.63 8.79 10.61
N TRP A 102 -22.56 8.53 9.87
CA TRP A 102 -22.27 9.23 8.62
C TRP A 102 -23.28 8.84 7.55
N ARG A 103 -23.64 9.79 6.68
CA ARG A 103 -24.65 9.61 5.64
C ARG A 103 -24.07 9.84 4.26
N CYS A 104 -24.54 9.06 3.31
CA CYS A 104 -24.29 9.25 1.89
C CYS A 104 -25.48 8.74 1.08
N GLU A 105 -25.47 9.00 -0.22
CA GLU A 105 -26.40 8.37 -1.14
C GLU A 105 -25.84 7.02 -1.59
N ILE A 106 -26.70 6.06 -1.95
CA ILE A 106 -26.26 4.76 -2.46
C ILE A 106 -25.35 4.88 -3.68
N GLN A 107 -25.54 5.93 -4.49
CA GLN A 107 -24.76 6.20 -5.70
C GLN A 107 -23.32 6.61 -5.42
N ASP A 108 -23.05 7.15 -4.23
CA ASP A 108 -21.72 7.59 -3.81
C ASP A 108 -20.76 6.40 -3.59
N VAL A 109 -21.30 5.19 -3.37
CA VAL A 109 -20.49 3.99 -3.20
C VAL A 109 -19.96 3.53 -4.56
N GLU A 110 -18.64 3.41 -4.68
CA GLU A 110 -17.94 3.05 -5.92
C GLU A 110 -17.43 1.61 -5.91
N GLY A 111 -17.29 1.00 -4.73
CA GLY A 111 -16.77 -0.36 -4.61
C GLY A 111 -17.26 -1.10 -3.37
N LEU A 112 -16.90 -2.39 -3.32
CA LEU A 112 -17.35 -3.35 -2.33
C LEU A 112 -16.16 -4.15 -1.77
N SER A 113 -16.32 -4.74 -0.59
CA SER A 113 -15.29 -5.61 0.01
C SER A 113 -15.51 -7.10 -0.27
N ALA A 114 -16.75 -7.53 -0.43
CA ALA A 114 -17.07 -8.95 -0.58
C ALA A 114 -18.14 -9.16 -1.66
N SER A 115 -17.95 -10.18 -2.49
CA SER A 115 -18.92 -10.60 -3.49
C SER A 115 -18.72 -12.08 -3.87
N LYS A 116 -19.74 -12.68 -4.46
CA LYS A 116 -19.62 -14.00 -5.10
C LYS A 116 -18.90 -13.93 -6.45
N SER A 117 -18.96 -12.78 -7.12
CA SER A 117 -18.14 -12.49 -8.30
C SER A 117 -16.76 -11.97 -7.90
N GLU A 118 -15.75 -12.20 -8.74
CA GLU A 118 -14.44 -11.58 -8.59
C GLU A 118 -14.55 -10.08 -8.89
N LEU A 119 -14.47 -9.27 -7.83
CA LEU A 119 -14.68 -7.82 -7.92
C LEU A 119 -13.59 -7.12 -8.75
N ARG A 120 -12.40 -7.73 -8.87
CA ARG A 120 -11.29 -7.16 -9.64
C ARG A 120 -11.50 -7.16 -11.14
N ASP A 121 -12.46 -7.96 -11.63
CA ASP A 121 -12.77 -8.07 -13.05
C ASP A 121 -13.62 -6.90 -13.58
N PHE A 122 -14.15 -6.05 -12.68
CA PHE A 122 -15.08 -4.97 -13.03
C PHE A 122 -14.51 -3.58 -12.71
N ALA A 123 -14.63 -2.67 -13.66
CA ALA A 123 -14.22 -1.28 -13.50
C ALA A 123 -15.25 -0.45 -12.70
N SER A 124 -16.52 -0.86 -12.68
CA SER A 124 -17.60 -0.16 -11.97
C SER A 124 -18.69 -1.12 -11.49
N LEU A 125 -19.51 -0.68 -10.54
CA LEU A 125 -20.65 -1.47 -10.04
C LEU A 125 -21.73 -1.62 -11.12
N ASP A 126 -21.86 -0.65 -12.02
CA ASP A 126 -22.76 -0.70 -13.17
C ASP A 126 -22.36 -1.82 -14.13
N ASP A 127 -21.06 -1.95 -14.42
CA ASP A 127 -20.50 -3.00 -15.27
C ASP A 127 -20.73 -4.40 -14.66
N MET A 128 -20.48 -4.55 -13.36
CA MET A 128 -20.76 -5.80 -12.65
C MET A 128 -22.24 -6.21 -12.78
N VAL A 129 -23.17 -5.27 -12.61
CA VAL A 129 -24.60 -5.57 -12.67
C VAL A 129 -25.06 -5.86 -14.09
N ALA A 130 -24.58 -5.09 -15.08
CA ALA A 130 -24.90 -5.29 -16.49
C ALA A 130 -24.39 -6.63 -17.03
N THR A 131 -23.28 -7.13 -16.49
CA THR A 131 -22.69 -8.42 -16.86
C THR A 131 -23.32 -9.58 -16.09
N ASN A 132 -23.40 -9.48 -14.77
CA ASN A 132 -23.71 -10.63 -13.90
C ASN A 132 -25.12 -10.61 -13.28
N SER A 133 -25.91 -9.55 -13.46
CA SER A 133 -27.15 -9.36 -12.68
C SER A 133 -28.27 -8.67 -13.46
N ARG A 134 -28.32 -8.82 -14.78
CA ARG A 134 -29.41 -8.28 -15.63
C ARG A 134 -30.82 -8.58 -15.13
N PRO A 135 -31.16 -9.82 -14.68
CA PRO A 135 -32.50 -10.11 -14.17
C PRO A 135 -32.90 -9.30 -12.93
N MET A 136 -31.92 -8.74 -12.22
CA MET A 136 -32.13 -7.93 -11.02
C MET A 136 -32.41 -6.46 -11.35
N ILE A 137 -32.16 -6.03 -12.60
CA ILE A 137 -32.39 -4.66 -13.07
C ILE A 137 -33.44 -4.56 -14.17
N GLU A 138 -33.93 -5.69 -14.69
CA GLU A 138 -34.95 -5.75 -15.75
C GLU A 138 -36.28 -6.37 -15.24
N PRO A 139 -37.43 -5.74 -15.56
CA PRO A 139 -37.58 -4.38 -16.08
C PRO A 139 -37.11 -3.35 -15.03
N MET A 140 -36.62 -2.20 -15.51
CA MET A 140 -36.19 -1.12 -14.63
C MET A 140 -37.39 -0.38 -14.06
N SER A 141 -37.66 -0.57 -12.77
CA SER A 141 -38.82 0.03 -12.09
C SER A 141 -38.55 0.32 -10.62
N LEU A 142 -39.46 1.07 -9.98
CA LEU A 142 -39.39 1.33 -8.54
C LEU A 142 -39.63 0.06 -7.73
N GLU A 143 -40.52 -0.82 -8.17
CA GLU A 143 -40.77 -2.11 -7.51
C GLU A 143 -39.51 -2.98 -7.50
N LYS A 144 -38.72 -2.94 -8.59
CA LYS A 144 -37.44 -3.66 -8.66
C LYS A 144 -36.38 -3.04 -7.75
N LEU A 145 -36.36 -1.71 -7.62
CA LEU A 145 -35.52 -1.03 -6.65
C LEU A 145 -35.85 -1.50 -5.22
N ASP A 146 -37.13 -1.48 -4.85
CA ASP A 146 -37.60 -1.87 -3.53
C ASP A 146 -37.29 -3.35 -3.24
N GLN A 147 -37.47 -4.25 -4.22
CA GLN A 147 -37.10 -5.66 -4.10
C GLN A 147 -35.62 -5.86 -3.79
N ASN A 148 -34.73 -5.13 -4.48
CA ASN A 148 -33.30 -5.22 -4.22
C ASN A 148 -32.92 -4.65 -2.86
N LEU A 149 -33.50 -3.50 -2.49
CA LEU A 149 -33.25 -2.87 -1.19
C LEU A 149 -33.76 -3.71 -0.01
N ALA A 150 -34.84 -4.48 -0.20
CA ALA A 150 -35.39 -5.39 0.80
C ALA A 150 -34.51 -6.63 1.08
N TRP A 151 -33.40 -6.82 0.35
CA TRP A 151 -32.53 -7.97 0.56
C TRP A 151 -31.79 -7.89 1.91
N SER A 152 -32.08 -8.83 2.79
CA SER A 152 -31.61 -8.82 4.19
C SER A 152 -30.09 -8.89 4.38
N GLU A 153 -29.35 -9.37 3.37
CA GLU A 153 -27.89 -9.36 3.40
C GLU A 153 -27.26 -8.01 3.09
N ILE A 154 -28.05 -6.99 2.71
CA ILE A 154 -27.61 -5.59 2.72
C ILE A 154 -27.68 -5.10 4.17
N ARG A 155 -26.75 -5.57 5.00
CA ARG A 155 -26.87 -5.47 6.47
C ARG A 155 -26.90 -4.03 6.95
N ILE A 156 -26.25 -3.12 6.23
CA ILE A 156 -26.24 -1.68 6.54
C ILE A 156 -27.64 -1.04 6.53
N LEU A 157 -28.62 -1.64 5.84
CA LEU A 157 -30.02 -1.20 5.84
C LEU A 157 -30.89 -1.92 6.88
N HIS A 158 -30.53 -3.16 7.23
CA HIS A 158 -31.45 -4.10 7.90
C HIS A 158 -31.04 -4.50 9.32
N ARG A 159 -29.86 -4.11 9.79
CA ARG A 159 -29.37 -4.45 11.14
C ARG A 159 -29.12 -3.19 11.96
N GLU A 160 -29.40 -3.26 13.24
CA GLU A 160 -29.13 -2.17 14.19
C GLU A 160 -27.63 -1.96 14.42
N ASP A 161 -26.85 -3.04 14.50
CA ASP A 161 -25.39 -3.01 14.60
C ASP A 161 -24.74 -3.88 13.50
N PRO A 162 -24.68 -3.37 12.26
CA PRO A 162 -24.13 -4.12 11.15
C PRO A 162 -22.59 -4.21 11.24
N SER A 163 -22.04 -5.35 10.81
CA SER A 163 -20.62 -5.49 10.51
C SER A 163 -20.18 -4.61 9.33
N ASP A 164 -21.13 -4.29 8.46
CA ASP A 164 -20.93 -3.50 7.26
C ASP A 164 -20.68 -2.03 7.64
N HIS A 165 -19.72 -1.41 6.99
CA HIS A 165 -19.35 -0.02 7.23
C HIS A 165 -18.79 0.60 5.96
N PHE A 166 -18.74 1.92 5.90
CA PHE A 166 -18.07 2.61 4.81
C PHE A 166 -16.58 2.73 5.11
N ALA A 167 -15.76 2.65 4.08
CA ALA A 167 -14.38 3.07 4.19
C ALA A 167 -13.89 3.85 2.98
N CYS A 168 -12.97 4.76 3.26
CA CYS A 168 -12.28 5.54 2.26
C CYS A 168 -10.79 5.62 2.62
N TYR A 169 -9.95 5.57 1.60
CA TYR A 169 -8.51 5.76 1.73
C TYR A 169 -8.16 7.08 1.05
N ARG A 170 -7.60 8.04 1.78
CA ARG A 170 -7.41 9.41 1.29
C ARG A 170 -6.51 9.51 0.03
N TRP A 171 -5.63 8.54 -0.19
CA TRP A 171 -4.81 8.47 -1.41
C TRP A 171 -5.52 7.82 -2.62
N ASP A 172 -6.65 7.16 -2.39
CA ASP A 172 -7.47 6.50 -3.43
C ASP A 172 -8.73 7.32 -3.76
N GLY A 173 -9.32 7.96 -2.74
CA GLY A 173 -10.45 8.88 -2.87
C GLY A 173 -11.82 8.21 -2.99
N ARG A 174 -11.89 6.94 -3.41
CA ARG A 174 -13.16 6.24 -3.62
C ARG A 174 -13.83 5.84 -2.31
N LEU A 175 -15.16 5.75 -2.34
CA LEU A 175 -15.96 5.24 -1.24
C LEU A 175 -16.31 3.76 -1.44
N PHE A 176 -15.98 2.94 -0.45
CA PHE A 176 -16.28 1.52 -0.46
C PHE A 176 -17.29 1.17 0.62
N LEU A 177 -18.22 0.28 0.30
CA LEU A 177 -18.99 -0.43 1.32
C LEU A 177 -18.25 -1.72 1.69
N MET A 178 -17.78 -1.79 2.93
CA MET A 178 -17.12 -2.95 3.52
C MET A 178 -18.15 -4.00 3.94
N ASN A 179 -18.83 -4.57 2.94
CA ASN A 179 -19.88 -5.55 3.12
C ASN A 179 -19.34 -6.97 3.34
N SER A 180 -20.23 -7.84 3.80
CA SER A 180 -19.99 -9.29 3.94
C SER A 180 -20.96 -10.16 3.13
N GLY A 181 -22.01 -9.55 2.55
CA GLY A 181 -23.01 -10.19 1.71
C GLY A 181 -23.78 -9.16 0.89
N GLY A 182 -24.76 -9.61 0.10
CA GLY A 182 -25.70 -8.71 -0.60
C GLY A 182 -25.12 -7.85 -1.74
N SER A 183 -23.89 -8.09 -2.21
CA SER A 183 -23.21 -7.25 -3.22
C SER A 183 -24.01 -7.03 -4.51
N HIS A 184 -24.60 -8.10 -5.06
CA HIS A 184 -25.39 -8.03 -6.29
C HIS A 184 -26.68 -7.21 -6.12
N HIS A 185 -27.40 -7.42 -5.00
CA HIS A 185 -28.61 -6.65 -4.69
C HIS A 185 -28.29 -5.18 -4.43
N PHE A 186 -27.22 -4.90 -3.67
CA PHE A 186 -26.75 -3.54 -3.43
C PHE A 186 -26.40 -2.83 -4.74
N ALA A 187 -25.58 -3.47 -5.59
CA ALA A 187 -25.18 -2.87 -6.85
C ALA A 187 -26.37 -2.70 -7.82
N ALA A 188 -27.31 -3.64 -7.86
CA ALA A 188 -28.54 -3.52 -8.67
C ALA A 188 -29.43 -2.37 -8.17
N ALA A 189 -29.63 -2.25 -6.85
CA ALA A 189 -30.36 -1.13 -6.27
C ALA A 189 -29.68 0.21 -6.60
N ARG A 190 -28.36 0.30 -6.43
CA ARG A 190 -27.56 1.47 -6.81
C ARG A 190 -27.75 1.85 -8.28
N TYR A 191 -27.68 0.85 -9.18
CA TYR A 191 -27.86 1.04 -10.62
C TYR A 191 -29.24 1.60 -10.96
N ILE A 192 -30.30 0.97 -10.44
CA ILE A 192 -31.69 1.40 -10.69
C ILE A 192 -31.91 2.81 -10.10
N ALA A 193 -31.48 3.06 -8.86
CA ALA A 193 -31.63 4.35 -8.21
C ALA A 193 -30.94 5.48 -9.01
N SER A 194 -29.74 5.21 -9.55
CA SER A 194 -29.01 6.15 -10.42
C SER A 194 -29.81 6.49 -11.69
N ARG A 195 -30.34 5.47 -12.37
CA ARG A 195 -31.07 5.63 -13.64
C ARG A 195 -32.43 6.30 -13.46
N LEU A 196 -33.12 6.00 -12.37
CA LEU A 196 -34.41 6.62 -12.02
C LEU A 196 -34.24 7.96 -11.28
N ARG A 197 -33.01 8.41 -11.01
CA ARG A 197 -32.70 9.61 -10.21
C ARG A 197 -33.41 9.61 -8.86
N ARG A 198 -33.43 8.46 -8.19
CA ARG A 198 -34.03 8.29 -6.86
C ARG A 198 -32.95 8.40 -5.80
N SER A 199 -33.19 9.25 -4.81
CA SER A 199 -32.37 9.31 -3.61
C SER A 199 -32.63 8.06 -2.77
N VAL A 200 -31.55 7.46 -2.28
CA VAL A 200 -31.57 6.31 -1.39
C VAL A 200 -30.47 6.59 -0.35
N PRO A 201 -30.82 7.28 0.74
CA PRO A 201 -29.84 7.64 1.77
C PRO A 201 -29.43 6.38 2.53
N LEU A 202 -28.12 6.24 2.72
CA LEU A 202 -27.51 5.25 3.59
C LEU A 202 -26.98 5.95 4.83
N GLN A 203 -26.97 5.23 5.96
CA GLN A 203 -26.35 5.70 7.19
C GLN A 203 -25.49 4.59 7.78
N GLY A 204 -24.31 4.93 8.27
CA GLY A 204 -23.43 3.95 8.91
C GLY A 204 -22.14 4.57 9.43
N ARG A 205 -21.25 3.71 9.92
CA ARG A 205 -19.91 4.13 10.33
C ARG A 205 -19.05 4.34 9.10
N LEU A 206 -18.39 5.50 8.99
CA LEU A 206 -17.36 5.76 7.99
C LEU A 206 -15.98 5.70 8.63
N LYS A 207 -15.08 4.87 8.09
CA LYS A 207 -13.66 4.84 8.44
C LYS A 207 -12.84 5.51 7.35
N ILE A 208 -12.11 6.55 7.71
CA ILE A 208 -11.23 7.29 6.79
C ILE A 208 -9.79 6.97 7.15
N TYR A 209 -9.05 6.40 6.20
CA TYR A 209 -7.66 6.02 6.37
C TYR A 209 -6.75 7.04 5.67
N GLY A 210 -5.66 7.39 6.35
CA GLY A 210 -4.65 8.32 5.85
C GLY A 210 -3.26 7.96 6.32
N LEU A 211 -2.29 8.75 5.88
CA LEU A 211 -0.92 8.74 6.37
C LEU A 211 -0.69 9.94 7.29
N ASN A 212 -0.03 9.69 8.40
CA ASN A 212 0.41 10.73 9.32
C ASN A 212 1.61 11.46 8.72
N SER A 213 1.40 12.69 8.25
CA SER A 213 2.44 13.49 7.60
C SER A 213 3.65 13.73 8.51
N ALA A 214 3.46 13.90 9.81
CA ALA A 214 4.57 14.08 10.75
C ALA A 214 5.43 12.80 10.87
N SER A 215 4.78 11.63 10.87
CA SER A 215 5.47 10.34 10.83
C SER A 215 6.26 10.16 9.54
N VAL A 216 5.66 10.48 8.39
CA VAL A 216 6.35 10.43 7.08
C VAL A 216 7.56 11.37 7.07
N SER A 217 7.38 12.63 7.46
CA SER A 217 8.46 13.61 7.55
C SER A 217 9.57 13.19 8.51
N SER A 218 9.24 12.52 9.61
CA SER A 218 10.23 12.00 10.55
C SER A 218 11.05 10.84 9.96
N LEU A 219 10.41 9.92 9.23
CA LEU A 219 11.10 8.82 8.56
C LEU A 219 12.03 9.31 7.45
N VAL A 220 11.55 10.20 6.56
CA VAL A 220 12.36 10.73 5.45
C VAL A 220 13.47 11.68 5.91
N ARG A 221 13.33 12.31 7.08
CA ARG A 221 14.39 13.09 7.73
C ARG A 221 15.55 12.21 8.20
N ASP A 222 15.26 10.99 8.65
CA ASP A 222 16.26 10.11 9.26
C ASP A 222 16.78 9.05 8.26
N PHE A 223 16.04 8.77 7.19
CA PHE A 223 16.37 7.76 6.19
C PHE A 223 16.17 8.28 4.76
N GLU A 224 17.04 7.84 3.86
CA GLU A 224 16.72 7.72 2.43
C GLU A 224 15.98 6.39 2.23
N ILE A 225 14.86 6.37 1.52
CA ILE A 225 13.98 5.20 1.46
C ILE A 225 13.70 4.81 0.01
N PHE A 226 14.10 3.61 -0.38
CA PHE A 226 13.91 3.09 -1.74
C PHE A 226 13.08 1.82 -1.77
N ALA A 227 12.30 1.63 -2.83
CA ALA A 227 11.67 0.34 -3.12
C ALA A 227 12.59 -0.51 -4.00
N LEU A 228 12.84 -1.76 -3.59
CA LEU A 228 13.60 -2.75 -4.32
C LEU A 228 12.77 -4.03 -4.49
N ARG A 229 13.07 -4.83 -5.52
CA ARG A 229 12.45 -6.14 -5.71
C ARG A 229 12.90 -7.08 -4.60
N ASP A 230 11.97 -7.82 -4.00
CA ASP A 230 12.25 -8.86 -3.00
C ASP A 230 12.46 -10.23 -3.68
N GLU A 231 13.22 -10.25 -4.78
CA GLU A 231 13.60 -11.48 -5.47
C GLU A 231 14.88 -12.04 -4.82
N PRO A 232 14.90 -13.32 -4.39
CA PRO A 232 15.97 -13.82 -3.53
C PRO A 232 17.39 -13.62 -4.06
N MET A 233 17.65 -13.89 -5.35
CA MET A 233 19.01 -13.85 -5.89
C MET A 233 19.56 -12.43 -5.98
N SER A 234 18.79 -11.51 -6.56
CA SER A 234 19.17 -10.11 -6.70
C SER A 234 19.23 -9.40 -5.35
N TYR A 235 18.31 -9.70 -4.44
CA TYR A 235 18.33 -9.14 -3.09
C TYR A 235 19.53 -9.66 -2.26
N MET A 236 19.89 -10.94 -2.38
CA MET A 236 21.11 -11.46 -1.75
C MET A 236 22.39 -10.84 -2.33
N ALA A 237 22.44 -10.62 -3.65
CA ALA A 237 23.56 -9.93 -4.26
C ALA A 237 23.67 -8.46 -3.77
N PHE A 238 22.54 -7.77 -3.63
CA PHE A 238 22.49 -6.45 -3.02
C PHE A 238 22.98 -6.48 -1.56
N HIS A 239 22.51 -7.45 -0.78
CA HIS A 239 22.95 -7.66 0.59
C HIS A 239 24.47 -7.84 0.69
N ASP A 240 25.06 -8.70 -0.15
CA ASP A 240 26.50 -8.96 -0.16
C ASP A 240 27.30 -7.72 -0.56
N ALA A 241 26.79 -6.89 -1.48
CA ALA A 241 27.43 -5.63 -1.83
C ALA A 241 27.36 -4.60 -0.70
N MET A 242 26.21 -4.49 -0.01
CA MET A 242 26.09 -3.65 1.19
C MET A 242 27.05 -4.09 2.29
N ARG A 243 27.23 -5.40 2.46
CA ARG A 243 28.19 -6.00 3.40
C ARG A 243 29.64 -5.71 3.02
N ALA A 244 30.01 -5.91 1.75
CA ALA A 244 31.35 -5.66 1.25
C ALA A 244 31.73 -4.18 1.40
N TYR A 245 30.79 -3.29 1.08
CA TYR A 245 30.96 -1.86 1.28
C TYR A 245 30.82 -1.42 2.74
N GLY A 246 30.18 -2.23 3.59
CA GLY A 246 29.96 -1.95 5.01
C GLY A 246 28.98 -0.81 5.28
N ALA A 247 28.01 -0.58 4.41
CA ALA A 247 26.94 0.42 4.63
C ALA A 247 25.82 -0.16 5.51
N ALA A 248 25.29 0.65 6.43
CA ALA A 248 24.13 0.25 7.21
C ALA A 248 22.85 0.33 6.38
N TYR A 249 21.90 -0.56 6.62
CA TYR A 249 20.54 -0.39 6.12
C TYR A 249 19.53 -1.16 6.96
N LEU A 250 18.29 -0.72 6.92
CA LEU A 250 17.14 -1.49 7.40
C LEU A 250 16.23 -1.82 6.25
N HIS A 251 15.33 -2.77 6.47
CA HIS A 251 14.40 -3.16 5.44
C HIS A 251 13.08 -3.67 6.02
N ARG A 252 12.03 -3.53 5.20
CA ARG A 252 10.69 -4.02 5.51
C ARG A 252 9.93 -4.31 4.22
N ARG A 253 9.21 -5.43 4.16
CA ARG A 253 8.35 -5.75 3.00
C ARG A 253 7.29 -4.68 2.82
N LEU A 254 6.96 -4.37 1.57
CA LEU A 254 5.90 -3.41 1.26
C LEU A 254 4.52 -4.02 1.50
N PRO A 255 3.48 -3.20 1.74
CA PRO A 255 2.12 -3.69 1.93
C PRO A 255 1.56 -4.23 0.60
N ARG A 256 0.47 -5.00 0.69
CA ARG A 256 -0.29 -5.41 -0.50
C ARG A 256 -0.69 -4.20 -1.35
N PRO A 257 -0.60 -4.30 -2.69
CA PRO A 257 -0.25 -5.48 -3.49
C PRO A 257 1.25 -5.65 -3.80
N TYR A 258 2.13 -4.86 -3.20
CA TYR A 258 3.58 -4.84 -3.50
C TYR A 258 4.38 -5.85 -2.66
N GLU A 259 3.79 -7.01 -2.31
CA GLU A 259 4.42 -8.01 -1.43
C GLU A 259 5.70 -8.63 -2.01
N ASP A 260 5.90 -8.51 -3.32
CA ASP A 260 7.10 -8.93 -4.06
C ASP A 260 8.24 -7.89 -4.00
N SER A 261 8.06 -6.85 -3.20
CA SER A 261 8.95 -5.70 -3.10
C SER A 261 9.18 -5.33 -1.63
N ARG A 262 10.28 -4.63 -1.38
CA ARG A 262 10.77 -4.29 -0.05
C ARG A 262 11.26 -2.86 -0.01
N ALA A 263 10.92 -2.15 1.04
CA ALA A 263 11.55 -0.88 1.36
C ALA A 263 12.92 -1.12 1.96
N VAL A 264 13.93 -0.40 1.47
CA VAL A 264 15.26 -0.30 2.05
C VAL A 264 15.42 1.10 2.61
N PHE A 265 15.71 1.18 3.90
CA PHE A 265 15.95 2.40 4.65
C PHE A 265 17.45 2.56 4.85
N LEU A 266 18.01 3.63 4.29
CA LEU A 266 19.43 3.98 4.40
C LEU A 266 19.55 5.11 5.43
N PRO A 267 20.12 4.86 6.63
CA PRO A 267 20.26 5.88 7.66
C PRO A 267 21.08 7.06 7.16
N ARG A 268 20.58 8.29 7.38
CA ARG A 268 21.25 9.52 6.94
C ARG A 268 22.43 9.91 7.85
N ASP A 269 22.50 9.36 9.06
CA ASP A 269 23.62 9.51 10.00
C ASP A 269 24.80 8.58 9.67
N ASP A 270 24.64 7.64 8.73
CA ASP A 270 25.70 6.77 8.22
C ASP A 270 26.18 7.24 6.84
N ILE A 271 27.44 7.70 6.78
CA ILE A 271 28.02 8.26 5.55
C ILE A 271 28.10 7.25 4.40
N ARG A 272 28.26 5.95 4.70
CA ARG A 272 28.30 4.90 3.68
C ARG A 272 26.89 4.68 3.12
N SER A 273 25.87 4.63 3.98
CA SER A 273 24.46 4.57 3.58
C SER A 273 24.04 5.76 2.70
N VAL A 274 24.47 6.98 3.03
CA VAL A 274 24.23 8.18 2.20
C VAL A 274 24.88 8.03 0.81
N ARG A 275 26.11 7.50 0.73
CA ARG A 275 26.78 7.25 -0.56
C ARG A 275 26.09 6.17 -1.38
N VAL A 276 25.52 5.14 -0.73
CA VAL A 276 24.67 4.16 -1.40
C VAL A 276 23.40 4.81 -1.93
N ALA A 277 22.74 5.66 -1.15
CA ALA A 277 21.54 6.38 -1.59
C ALA A 277 21.82 7.21 -2.85
N ALA A 278 22.97 7.90 -2.91
CA ALA A 278 23.38 8.64 -4.11
C ALA A 278 23.52 7.74 -5.34
N VAL A 279 24.03 6.50 -5.19
CA VAL A 279 24.06 5.52 -6.29
C VAL A 279 22.65 5.12 -6.70
N LEU A 280 21.76 4.82 -5.75
CA LEU A 280 20.39 4.42 -6.08
C LEU A 280 19.62 5.52 -6.81
N HIS A 281 19.81 6.79 -6.40
CA HIS A 281 19.30 7.97 -7.09
C HIS A 281 19.85 8.09 -8.52
N GLU A 282 21.17 7.98 -8.69
CA GLU A 282 21.84 8.05 -10.01
C GLU A 282 21.30 6.98 -10.97
N TRP A 283 21.01 5.77 -10.45
CA TRP A 283 20.44 4.67 -11.22
C TRP A 283 18.90 4.72 -11.29
N GLY A 284 18.29 5.76 -10.72
CA GLY A 284 16.87 6.07 -10.77
C GLY A 284 15.98 5.04 -10.07
N PHE A 285 16.45 4.40 -9.00
CA PHE A 285 15.60 3.54 -8.16
C PHE A 285 14.39 4.32 -7.64
N PHE A 286 13.28 3.62 -7.42
CA PHE A 286 12.04 4.26 -6.98
C PHE A 286 12.20 4.82 -5.56
N ASP A 287 12.16 6.14 -5.45
CA ASP A 287 12.17 6.85 -4.18
C ASP A 287 10.82 6.66 -3.48
N LEU A 288 10.83 5.79 -2.48
CA LEU A 288 9.65 5.52 -1.66
C LEU A 288 9.42 6.64 -0.65
N GLY A 289 10.46 7.34 -0.20
CA GLY A 289 10.34 8.48 0.70
C GLY A 289 9.52 9.60 0.06
N ASP A 290 9.88 10.00 -1.15
CA ASP A 290 9.16 11.00 -1.94
C ASP A 290 7.73 10.54 -2.26
N HIS A 291 7.55 9.26 -2.60
CA HIS A 291 6.21 8.71 -2.83
C HIS A 291 5.32 8.83 -1.59
N LEU A 292 5.82 8.46 -0.40
CA LEU A 292 5.07 8.57 0.85
C LEU A 292 4.74 10.02 1.20
N GLN A 293 5.65 10.96 0.93
CA GLN A 293 5.38 12.39 1.11
C GLN A 293 4.26 12.86 0.18
N GLU A 294 4.27 12.45 -1.09
CA GLU A 294 3.20 12.82 -2.04
C GLU A 294 1.85 12.21 -1.63
N LEU A 295 1.82 10.95 -1.19
CA LEU A 295 0.61 10.33 -0.64
C LEU A 295 0.11 11.09 0.60
N ALA A 296 1.01 11.46 1.51
CA ALA A 296 0.68 12.26 2.69
C ALA A 296 0.14 13.65 2.33
N ARG A 297 0.64 14.27 1.25
CA ARG A 297 0.16 15.56 0.74
C ARG A 297 -1.22 15.45 0.10
N ARG A 298 -1.47 14.41 -0.71
CA ARG A 298 -2.80 14.11 -1.29
C ARG A 298 -3.86 13.99 -0.20
N ASN A 299 -3.51 13.47 0.98
CA ASN A 299 -4.41 13.38 2.14
C ASN A 299 -4.98 14.73 2.63
N MET A 300 -4.36 15.86 2.28
CA MET A 300 -4.85 17.19 2.64
C MET A 300 -5.70 17.84 1.55
N ALA A 301 -5.56 17.41 0.29
CA ALA A 301 -6.28 17.97 -0.85
C ALA A 301 -7.56 17.19 -1.18
N ALA A 302 -7.57 15.88 -0.92
CA ALA A 302 -8.65 14.97 -1.29
C ALA A 302 -9.47 14.56 -0.06
N PHE A 303 -10.32 15.47 0.44
CA PHE A 303 -11.64 15.08 0.97
C PHE A 303 -12.53 16.29 1.30
N ARG A 304 -13.57 16.47 0.50
CA ARG A 304 -14.79 17.22 0.84
C ARG A 304 -15.97 16.28 0.58
N LEU A 305 -16.11 15.23 1.39
CA LEU A 305 -17.44 14.64 1.58
C LEU A 305 -18.08 15.48 2.68
N ASN A 306 -19.15 16.17 2.30
CA ASN A 306 -19.89 17.17 3.10
C ASN A 306 -19.99 16.81 4.58
#